data_AF-A0A2T4C0S0-F1
#
_entry.id   AF-A0A2T4C0S0-F1
#
_cell.length_a   1.000
_cell.length_b   1.000
_cell.length_c   1.000
_cell.angle_alpha   90.00
_cell.angle_beta   90.00
_cell.angle_gamma   90.00
#
_symmetry.space_group_name_H-M   'P 1'
#
loop_
_entity.id
_entity.type
_entity.pdbx_description
1 polymer ?
#
loop_
_entity_poly.entity_id
_entity_poly.type
_entity_poly.pdbx_seq_one_letter_code
_entity_poly.pdbx_strand_id
1 'polypeptide(L)'
;MPRQQRAPVEDSDSERRGPFSRRGREIREGLLTKSIDRQVLRALDQTFCIGFQCFTLYDAIDNADFNAANGVPGYIIVETAEAAAVERNLTLRQKRALYTLLGWWFECISCKMYKSAMDFEGTSYMLWSSGDPVRPYLRSGPCTACHARRSRGGQSSRRR
;
A
#
# COMPACT_ATOMS: atom_id res chain seq x y z
N MET A 1 8.57 -48.86 24.07
CA MET A 1 8.55 -47.39 24.12
C MET A 1 7.30 -46.90 23.41
N PRO A 2 6.35 -46.24 24.10
CA PRO A 2 5.07 -45.85 23.52
C PRO A 2 5.20 -44.58 22.66
N ARG A 3 4.50 -44.57 21.51
CA ARG A 3 4.33 -43.41 20.63
C ARG A 3 3.50 -42.35 21.35
N GLN A 4 4.09 -41.21 21.67
CA GLN A 4 3.34 -40.04 22.09
C GLN A 4 2.58 -39.47 20.89
N GLN A 5 1.26 -39.42 21.02
CA GLN A 5 0.37 -38.72 20.10
C GLN A 5 0.69 -37.22 20.16
N ARG A 6 1.00 -36.61 19.00
CA ARG A 6 1.03 -35.16 18.88
C ARG A 6 -0.40 -34.66 18.94
N ALA A 7 -0.71 -33.84 19.94
CA ALA A 7 -1.93 -33.04 19.97
C ALA A 7 -2.00 -32.16 18.70
N PRO A 8 -3.19 -31.94 18.13
CA PRO A 8 -3.34 -31.01 17.03
C PRO A 8 -3.10 -29.60 17.59
N VAL A 9 -2.21 -28.85 16.94
CA VAL A 9 -2.06 -27.42 17.15
C VAL A 9 -3.36 -26.77 16.72
N GLU A 10 -4.22 -26.49 17.69
CA GLU A 10 -5.32 -25.54 17.54
C GLU A 10 -4.67 -24.17 17.29
N ASP A 11 -4.48 -23.85 16.00
CA ASP A 11 -4.04 -22.55 15.54
C ASP A 11 -5.17 -21.56 15.88
N SER A 12 -5.03 -21.01 17.08
CA SER A 12 -6.01 -20.15 17.72
C SER A 12 -6.17 -18.87 16.91
N ASP A 13 -7.24 -18.81 16.11
CA ASP A 13 -7.78 -17.59 15.48
C ASP A 13 -8.19 -16.49 16.50
N SER A 14 -7.88 -16.70 17.78
CA SER A 14 -8.18 -15.85 18.93
C SER A 14 -7.20 -14.68 19.13
N GLU A 15 -6.08 -14.60 18.40
CA GLU A 15 -5.03 -13.57 18.61
C GLU A 15 -5.12 -12.29 17.75
N ARG A 16 -6.13 -12.11 16.87
CA ARG A 16 -6.16 -10.98 15.90
C ARG A 16 -7.04 -9.78 16.25
N ARG A 17 -7.14 -9.39 17.52
CA ARG A 17 -7.61 -8.03 17.87
C ARG A 17 -6.42 -7.08 17.90
N GLY A 18 -5.90 -6.72 16.72
CA GLY A 18 -4.94 -5.63 16.61
C GLY A 18 -5.49 -4.32 17.20
N PRO A 19 -4.65 -3.31 17.46
CA PRO A 19 -5.06 -2.01 17.95
C PRO A 19 -5.83 -1.25 16.86
N PHE A 20 -7.07 -1.63 16.64
CA PHE A 20 -7.95 -0.96 15.71
C PHE A 20 -8.73 0.13 16.45
N SER A 21 -8.72 1.34 15.90
CA SER A 21 -9.78 2.28 16.25
C SER A 21 -11.14 1.71 15.79
N ARG A 22 -12.23 2.27 16.30
CA ARG A 22 -13.57 1.91 15.81
C ARG A 22 -13.67 2.04 14.29
N ARG A 23 -13.14 3.14 13.74
CA ARG A 23 -13.11 3.41 12.31
C ARG A 23 -12.28 2.37 11.55
N GLY A 24 -11.08 2.04 12.03
CA GLY A 24 -10.22 1.03 11.41
C GLY A 24 -10.90 -0.34 11.31
N ARG A 25 -11.66 -0.74 12.34
CA ARG A 25 -12.47 -1.98 12.30
C ARG A 25 -13.55 -1.94 11.23
N GLU A 26 -14.32 -0.86 11.18
CA GLU A 26 -15.40 -0.69 10.21
C GLU A 26 -14.87 -0.75 8.77
N ILE A 27 -13.73 -0.09 8.50
CA ILE A 27 -13.06 -0.16 7.19
C ILE A 27 -12.58 -1.57 6.89
N ARG A 28 -11.93 -2.23 7.85
CA ARG A 28 -11.44 -3.62 7.68
C ARG A 28 -12.57 -4.58 7.35
N GLU A 29 -13.67 -4.54 8.10
CA GLU A 29 -14.86 -5.36 7.84
C GLU A 29 -15.48 -5.06 6.47
N GLY A 30 -15.57 -3.78 6.10
CA GLY A 30 -16.03 -3.35 4.79
C GLY A 30 -15.13 -3.78 3.63
N LEU A 31 -13.82 -3.96 3.85
CA LEU A 31 -12.89 -4.44 2.84
C LEU A 31 -12.83 -5.97 2.76
N LEU A 32 -13.07 -6.68 3.87
CA LEU A 32 -13.13 -8.15 3.90
C LEU A 32 -14.28 -8.73 3.07
N THR A 33 -15.38 -7.98 2.93
CA THR A 33 -16.52 -8.37 2.08
C THR A 33 -16.27 -8.11 0.58
N LYS A 34 -15.15 -7.46 0.23
CA LYS A 34 -14.77 -7.19 -1.16
C LYS A 34 -13.77 -8.23 -1.65
N SER A 35 -13.70 -8.44 -2.97
CA SER A 35 -12.74 -9.34 -3.61
C SER A 35 -11.31 -8.75 -3.65
N ILE A 36 -10.78 -8.34 -2.50
CA ILE A 36 -9.43 -7.79 -2.35
C ILE A 36 -8.48 -8.93 -2.02
N ASP A 37 -7.27 -8.87 -2.56
CA ASP A 37 -6.22 -9.84 -2.30
C ASP A 37 -5.92 -9.95 -0.79
N ARG A 38 -5.88 -11.20 -0.28
CA ARG A 38 -5.65 -11.49 1.14
C ARG A 38 -4.32 -10.93 1.66
N GLN A 39 -3.28 -10.91 0.84
CA GLN A 39 -1.98 -10.36 1.24
C GLN A 39 -2.03 -8.83 1.37
N VAL A 40 -2.83 -8.16 0.54
CA VAL A 40 -3.06 -6.71 0.65
C VAL A 40 -3.82 -6.39 1.94
N LEU A 41 -4.87 -7.15 2.26
CA LEU A 41 -5.61 -6.98 3.52
C LEU A 41 -4.72 -7.25 4.75
N ARG A 42 -3.86 -8.28 4.68
CA ARG A 42 -2.88 -8.57 5.74
C ARG A 42 -1.80 -7.49 5.85
N ALA A 43 -1.46 -6.80 4.77
CA ALA A 43 -0.55 -5.67 4.83
C ALA A 43 -1.21 -4.50 5.58
N LEU A 44 -2.51 -4.26 5.37
CA LEU A 44 -3.27 -3.24 6.09
C LEU A 44 -3.46 -3.53 7.59
N ASP A 45 -3.35 -4.79 8.01
CA ASP A 45 -3.33 -5.17 9.44
C ASP A 45 -2.05 -4.68 10.16
N GLN A 46 -1.03 -4.18 9.43
CA GLN A 46 0.22 -3.70 10.04
C GLN A 46 -0.04 -2.49 10.94
N THR A 47 0.58 -2.49 12.10
CA THR A 47 0.43 -1.46 13.12
C THR A 47 1.54 -0.42 13.07
N PHE A 48 1.20 0.81 13.41
CA PHE A 48 2.13 1.90 13.69
C PHE A 48 1.67 2.67 14.92
N CYS A 49 2.57 3.42 15.56
CA CYS A 49 2.21 4.21 16.74
C CYS A 49 2.60 5.69 16.54
N ILE A 50 1.74 6.58 17.02
CA ILE A 50 1.99 8.03 17.08
C ILE A 50 1.82 8.44 18.54
N GLY A 51 2.91 8.90 19.16
CA GLY A 51 2.95 9.10 20.60
C GLY A 51 2.69 7.79 21.35
N PHE A 52 1.69 7.79 22.25
CA PHE A 52 1.30 6.61 23.03
C PHE A 52 0.12 5.82 22.43
N GLN A 53 -0.36 6.23 21.25
CA GLN A 53 -1.49 5.57 20.59
C GLN A 53 -0.97 4.71 19.44
N CYS A 54 -1.53 3.51 19.31
CA CYS A 54 -1.23 2.61 18.21
C CYS A 54 -2.47 2.44 17.32
N PHE A 55 -2.20 2.38 16.03
CA PHE A 55 -3.15 2.35 14.94
C PHE A 55 -2.75 1.25 13.96
N THR A 56 -3.64 0.93 13.04
CA THR A 56 -3.39 0.08 11.88
C THR A 56 -3.40 0.91 10.60
N LEU A 57 -2.84 0.38 9.51
CA LEU A 57 -2.93 1.06 8.21
C LEU A 57 -4.38 1.23 7.72
N TYR A 58 -5.35 0.46 8.23
CA TYR A 58 -6.77 0.74 7.99
C TYR A 58 -7.20 2.10 8.57
N ASP A 59 -6.65 2.51 9.71
CA ASP A 59 -6.97 3.80 10.34
C ASP A 59 -6.46 5.00 9.52
N ALA A 60 -5.45 4.77 8.67
CA ALA A 60 -4.89 5.76 7.77
C ALA A 60 -5.72 5.99 6.48
N ILE A 61 -6.67 5.10 6.16
CA ILE A 61 -7.50 5.20 4.96
C ILE A 61 -8.46 6.39 5.07
N ASP A 62 -8.43 7.28 4.07
CA ASP A 62 -9.26 8.49 3.94
C ASP A 62 -9.22 9.39 5.18
N ASN A 63 -8.11 9.37 5.93
CA ASN A 63 -8.00 10.10 7.18
C ASN A 63 -6.97 11.23 7.05
N ALA A 64 -7.45 12.48 7.10
CA ALA A 64 -6.62 13.66 7.01
C ALA A 64 -5.62 13.79 8.17
N ASP A 65 -5.88 13.21 9.34
CA ASP A 65 -4.97 13.27 10.49
C ASP A 65 -3.62 12.58 10.21
N PHE A 66 -3.63 11.66 9.24
CA PHE A 66 -2.47 10.88 8.82
C PHE A 66 -1.86 11.40 7.51
N ASN A 67 -2.39 12.50 6.96
CA ASN A 67 -1.93 13.11 5.72
C ASN A 67 -1.56 14.58 5.94
N ALA A 68 -0.58 15.09 5.20
CA ALA A 68 -0.31 16.52 5.12
C ALA A 68 -1.44 17.24 4.35
N ALA A 69 -1.48 18.58 4.46
CA ALA A 69 -2.52 19.44 3.85
C ALA A 69 -2.68 19.27 2.32
N ASN A 70 -1.68 18.71 1.65
CA ASN A 70 -1.67 18.41 0.21
C ASN A 70 -1.99 16.93 -0.11
N GLY A 71 -2.57 16.17 0.82
CA GLY A 71 -2.97 14.77 0.62
C GLY A 71 -1.79 13.79 0.60
N VAL A 72 -0.65 14.21 1.15
CA VAL A 72 0.58 13.43 1.19
C VAL A 72 0.64 12.61 2.47
N PRO A 73 0.86 11.29 2.42
CA PRO A 73 0.92 10.47 3.64
C PRO A 73 2.10 10.84 4.54
N GLY A 74 1.86 10.80 5.84
CA GLY A 74 2.91 11.00 6.83
C GLY A 74 4.01 9.92 6.76
N TYR A 75 5.25 10.30 7.08
CA TYR A 75 6.44 9.44 6.98
C TYR A 75 6.25 8.06 7.63
N ILE A 76 5.75 8.01 8.86
CA ILE A 76 5.56 6.75 9.61
C ILE A 76 4.62 5.79 8.87
N ILE A 77 3.58 6.32 8.23
CA ILE A 77 2.60 5.50 7.49
C ILE A 77 3.23 4.99 6.20
N VAL A 78 4.04 5.82 5.52
CA VAL A 78 4.82 5.42 4.34
C VAL A 78 5.74 4.26 4.68
N GLU A 79 6.55 4.41 5.71
CA GLU A 79 7.51 3.39 6.17
C GLU A 79 6.79 2.10 6.60
N THR A 80 5.69 2.22 7.34
CA THR A 80 4.89 1.06 7.79
C THR A 80 4.29 0.30 6.62
N ALA A 81 3.71 1.00 5.63
CA ALA A 81 3.14 0.36 4.45
C ALA A 81 4.20 -0.27 3.54
N GLU A 82 5.38 0.37 3.43
CA GLU A 82 6.51 -0.20 2.69
C GLU A 82 7.04 -1.46 3.36
N ALA A 83 7.29 -1.40 4.67
CA ALA A 83 7.72 -2.56 5.45
C ALA A 83 6.73 -3.73 5.32
N ALA A 84 5.42 -3.45 5.47
CA ALA A 84 4.37 -4.46 5.32
C ALA A 84 4.36 -5.07 3.91
N ALA A 85 4.57 -4.25 2.87
CA ALA A 85 4.61 -4.70 1.49
C ALA A 85 5.84 -5.54 1.17
N VAL A 86 7.00 -5.20 1.76
CA VAL A 86 8.26 -5.93 1.61
C VAL A 86 8.19 -7.27 2.35
N GLU A 87 7.79 -7.27 3.62
CA GLU A 87 7.66 -8.48 4.44
C GLU A 87 6.76 -9.54 3.78
N ARG A 88 5.69 -9.09 3.12
CA ARG A 88 4.73 -9.97 2.44
C ARG A 88 5.07 -10.25 0.98
N ASN A 89 6.20 -9.75 0.48
CA ASN A 89 6.62 -9.89 -0.92
C ASN A 89 5.53 -9.49 -1.92
N LEU A 90 4.86 -8.36 -1.68
CA LEU A 90 3.76 -7.92 -2.54
C LEU A 90 4.25 -7.64 -3.96
N THR A 91 3.57 -8.23 -4.94
CA THR A 91 3.77 -7.94 -6.37
C THR A 91 3.45 -6.48 -6.69
N LEU A 92 3.92 -5.95 -7.82
CA LEU A 92 3.60 -4.59 -8.26
C LEU A 92 2.09 -4.35 -8.36
N ARG A 93 1.31 -5.37 -8.76
CA ARG A 93 -0.15 -5.32 -8.81
C ARG A 93 -0.77 -5.22 -7.41
N GLN A 94 -0.27 -5.97 -6.43
CA GLN A 94 -0.73 -5.90 -5.05
C GLN A 94 -0.32 -4.59 -4.38
N LYS A 95 0.90 -4.09 -4.64
CA LYS A 95 1.33 -2.76 -4.19
C LYS A 95 0.43 -1.66 -4.75
N ARG A 96 0.07 -1.73 -6.03
CA ARG A 96 -0.94 -0.83 -6.64
C ARG A 96 -2.25 -0.86 -5.85
N ALA A 97 -2.77 -2.04 -5.56
CA ALA A 97 -4.01 -2.19 -4.82
C ALA A 97 -3.90 -1.61 -3.40
N LEU A 98 -2.80 -1.89 -2.69
CA LEU A 98 -2.54 -1.35 -1.36
C LEU A 98 -2.54 0.19 -1.37
N TYR A 99 -1.76 0.82 -2.26
CA TYR A 99 -1.66 2.28 -2.31
C TYR A 99 -2.94 2.94 -2.83
N THR A 100 -3.74 2.23 -3.64
CA THR A 100 -5.07 2.68 -4.04
C THR A 100 -6.01 2.70 -2.83
N LEU A 101 -6.00 1.66 -2.00
CA LEU A 101 -6.83 1.59 -0.79
C LEU A 101 -6.44 2.66 0.22
N LEU A 102 -5.14 2.97 0.33
CA LEU A 102 -4.64 4.05 1.17
C LEU A 102 -4.91 5.45 0.60
N GLY A 103 -5.47 5.56 -0.61
CA GLY A 103 -5.82 6.83 -1.24
C GLY A 103 -4.61 7.66 -1.70
N TRP A 104 -3.45 7.02 -1.94
CA TRP A 104 -2.21 7.73 -2.21
C TRP A 104 -2.07 8.23 -3.65
N TRP A 105 -1.45 9.40 -3.76
CA TRP A 105 -1.14 10.06 -5.02
C TRP A 105 0.37 10.04 -5.28
N PHE A 106 0.73 9.85 -6.55
CA PHE A 106 2.10 9.73 -7.00
C PHE A 106 2.36 10.69 -8.15
N GLU A 107 3.48 11.39 -8.10
CA GLU A 107 4.03 12.14 -9.22
C GLU A 107 4.54 11.16 -10.29
N CYS A 108 3.99 11.24 -11.50
CA CYS A 108 4.49 10.47 -12.64
C CYS A 108 5.86 11.01 -13.07
N ILE A 109 6.89 10.16 -13.12
CA ILE A 109 8.24 10.60 -13.51
C ILE A 109 8.32 11.17 -14.94
N SER A 110 7.40 10.77 -15.82
CA SER A 110 7.40 11.16 -17.24
C SER A 110 6.68 12.47 -17.51
N CYS A 111 5.50 12.70 -16.91
CA CYS A 111 4.70 13.91 -17.18
C CYS A 111 4.62 14.88 -16.01
N LYS A 112 5.21 14.56 -14.85
CA LYS A 112 5.22 15.40 -13.63
C LYS A 112 3.84 15.73 -13.06
N MET A 113 2.80 15.03 -13.52
CA MET A 113 1.43 15.15 -13.00
C MET A 113 1.20 14.16 -11.85
N TYR A 114 0.45 14.59 -10.84
CA TYR A 114 -0.01 13.74 -9.74
C TYR A 114 -1.18 12.88 -10.19
N LYS A 115 -1.12 11.60 -9.80
CA LYS A 115 -2.07 10.58 -10.23
C LYS A 115 -2.31 9.58 -9.11
N SER A 116 -3.47 8.94 -9.14
CA SER A 116 -3.78 7.85 -8.22
C SER A 116 -2.87 6.65 -8.53
N ALA A 117 -2.69 5.74 -7.57
CA ALA A 117 -2.00 4.47 -7.83
C ALA A 117 -2.62 3.68 -9.00
N MET A 118 -3.93 3.79 -9.22
CA MET A 118 -4.64 3.11 -10.32
C MET A 118 -4.20 3.57 -11.72
N ASP A 119 -3.65 4.76 -11.85
CA ASP A 119 -3.13 5.28 -13.11
C ASP A 119 -1.77 4.66 -13.51
N PHE A 120 -1.21 3.79 -12.68
CA PHE A 120 0.07 3.14 -12.90
C PHE A 120 -0.12 1.63 -13.09
N GLU A 121 0.64 1.04 -13.99
CA GLU A 121 0.58 -0.40 -14.26
C GLU A 121 1.97 -0.95 -14.53
N GLY A 122 2.35 -1.99 -13.79
CA GLY A 122 3.66 -2.62 -13.94
C GLY A 122 4.85 -1.71 -13.61
N THR A 123 4.66 -0.64 -12.85
CA THR A 123 5.71 0.32 -12.48
C THR A 123 6.18 0.12 -11.04
N SER A 124 7.42 0.53 -10.78
CA SER A 124 7.92 0.69 -9.41
C SER A 124 7.31 1.94 -8.76
N TYR A 125 7.09 1.85 -7.45
CA TYR A 125 6.73 2.97 -6.59
C TYR A 125 7.98 3.40 -5.84
N MET A 126 8.29 4.69 -5.89
CA MET A 126 9.41 5.32 -5.21
C MET A 126 8.83 6.07 -4.01
N LEU A 127 8.97 5.45 -2.85
CA LEU A 127 8.58 5.99 -1.56
C LEU A 127 9.79 6.69 -0.93
N TRP A 128 9.58 7.53 0.08
CA TRP A 128 10.71 8.04 0.85
C TRP A 128 11.14 7.00 1.84
N SER A 129 12.46 6.79 1.90
CA SER A 129 13.12 6.06 2.97
C SER A 129 13.89 7.02 3.87
N SER A 130 14.40 6.54 5.00
CA SER A 130 15.36 7.27 5.85
C SER A 130 16.64 7.68 5.11
N GLY A 131 16.94 7.07 3.95
CA GLY A 131 18.09 7.37 3.10
C GLY A 131 17.83 8.36 1.95
N ASP A 132 16.57 8.74 1.70
CA ASP A 132 16.19 9.65 0.62
C ASP A 132 15.81 11.03 1.18
N PRO A 133 16.12 12.13 0.47
CA PRO A 133 15.63 13.43 0.86
C PRO A 133 14.10 13.41 0.84
N VAL A 134 13.46 13.78 1.96
CA VAL A 134 12.01 13.94 2.05
C VAL A 134 11.58 14.89 0.93
N ARG A 135 10.94 14.35 -0.11
CA ARG A 135 10.30 15.17 -1.15
C ARG A 135 8.89 15.47 -0.69
N PRO A 136 8.24 16.50 -1.23
CA PRO A 136 6.84 16.75 -0.89
C PRO A 136 5.90 15.69 -1.48
N TYR A 137 6.29 14.93 -2.52
CA TYR A 137 5.42 13.90 -3.13
C TYR A 137 6.11 12.55 -3.44
N LEU A 138 5.36 11.46 -3.29
CA LEU A 138 5.73 10.11 -3.71
C LEU A 138 5.82 10.04 -5.24
N ARG A 139 6.58 9.09 -5.79
CA ARG A 139 6.80 8.98 -7.24
C ARG A 139 6.52 7.60 -7.79
N SER A 140 6.18 7.50 -9.07
CA SER A 140 6.09 6.21 -9.77
C SER A 140 6.53 6.32 -11.23
N GLY A 141 6.92 5.17 -11.81
CA GLY A 141 7.26 4.97 -13.22
C GLY A 141 6.16 5.41 -14.18
N PRO A 142 6.38 5.50 -15.50
CA PRO A 142 5.45 6.19 -16.40
C PRO A 142 4.01 5.74 -16.19
N CYS A 143 3.08 6.68 -16.02
CA CYS A 143 1.67 6.32 -15.91
C CYS A 143 1.18 5.65 -17.19
N THR A 144 0.06 4.92 -17.11
CA THR A 144 -0.54 4.20 -18.26
C THR A 144 -0.71 5.10 -19.47
N ALA A 145 -1.14 6.35 -19.28
CA ALA A 145 -1.24 7.35 -20.33
C ALA A 145 0.11 7.70 -20.98
N CYS A 146 1.19 7.84 -20.19
CA CYS A 146 2.53 8.06 -20.72
C CYS A 146 3.06 6.83 -21.46
N HIS A 147 2.80 5.63 -20.95
CA HIS A 147 3.13 4.38 -21.63
C HIS A 147 2.42 4.28 -22.99
N ALA A 148 1.11 4.54 -23.04
CA ALA A 148 0.33 4.52 -24.27
C ALA A 148 0.87 5.53 -25.31
N ARG A 149 1.25 6.74 -24.89
CA ARG A 149 1.85 7.76 -25.78
C ARG A 149 3.19 7.30 -26.37
N ARG A 150 4.05 6.66 -25.57
CA ARG A 150 5.34 6.11 -26.04
C ARG A 150 5.14 4.97 -27.04
N SER A 151 4.23 4.03 -26.76
CA SER A 151 3.94 2.92 -27.65
C SER A 151 3.42 3.37 -29.01
N ARG A 152 2.57 4.40 -29.04
CA ARG A 152 2.07 5.01 -30.29
C ARG A 152 3.17 5.75 -31.06
N GLY A 153 4.05 6.49 -30.35
CA GLY A 153 5.19 7.18 -30.97
C GLY A 153 6.21 6.24 -31.61
N GLY A 154 6.46 5.07 -30.99
CA GLY A 154 7.39 4.06 -31.51
C GLY A 154 6.84 3.21 -32.68
N GLN A 155 5.52 3.14 -32.86
CA GLN A 155 4.91 2.48 -34.01
C GLN A 155 4.99 3.34 -35.29
N SER A 156 4.95 4.66 -35.15
CA SER A 156 5.05 5.59 -36.29
C SER A 156 6.47 5.67 -36.87
N SER A 157 7.52 5.41 -36.08
CA SER A 157 8.92 5.47 -36.56
C SER A 157 9.40 4.18 -37.25
N ARG A 158 8.75 3.03 -37.02
CA ARG A 158 9.09 1.74 -37.65
C ARG A 158 8.47 1.52 -39.03
N ARG A 159 7.66 2.47 -39.52
CA ARG A 159 7.00 2.41 -40.84
C ARG A 159 7.64 3.33 -41.89
N ARG A 160 8.89 3.76 -41.69
CA ARG A 160 9.67 4.50 -42.69
C ARG A 160 10.93 3.72 -43.04
#